data_AF-A0A3N0ZHS1-F1
#
_entry.id   AF-A0A3N0ZHS1-F1
#
_cell.length_a   1.000
_cell.length_b   1.000
_cell.length_c   1.000
_cell.angle_alpha   90.00
_cell.angle_beta   90.00
_cell.angle_gamma   90.00
#
_symmetry.space_group_name_H-M   'P 1'
#
loop_
_entity.id
_entity.type
_entity.pdbx_description
1 polymer ?
#
loop_
_entity_poly.entity_id
_entity_poly.type
_entity_poly.pdbx_seq_one_letter_code
_entity_poly.pdbx_strand_id
1 'polypeptide(L)'
;MGVFSSFVSLTSSDYFRIYFNGQSKNLLSLYQAMNLNSDEVIVYFIYPNAAPRLETLINDSYQYIKKLNFTGDIIGVINYPKYWYAKNYEKKMGFPFKCIIDTTFSFFSELTNMNPIVPPLLLRFDKKGYIKNQICLYGVNLSSQIVPFIKDLDTITLKIEKRRVQNGFDINEFANLPRLQPNGFWELNEDSVVFLDLIYSFKVDPMEKFLFLNGRGSFRWEIYKVSKDAENFEIVPELSIRKFFSPDFDSLEFLDLEKNFSYAKSMFMDGFFVGDSLFIILSVLPQISVKISNSDTIYYASTRFAFLHYNYYLRKVQKFIPINLEQLPNYFGVAPYTPLNSVNRKTREVALMLHKGYPTVGFAKPNDTSFVSNPFSPSFYDFAPLFCTFNFETGELIRYLGNVGQSHAKLAAGYFMCMPLVAFDEDGHYYLYQNLSDFVETDTCLLKIKPYFEESLLAQNLKPVDSLPDITFYYLISDSTKGRIEYMKTYKNKLILLWRLKEKNKTLNDSEILLLQIYNIDSKTLEKEYILPYSYDGLKFSTYFFSDKKPYLFALYYNSRKTIVVKYVLPFTL
;
A
#
# COMPACT_ATOMS: atom_id res chain seq x y z
N MET A 1 -0.97 6.89 -1.34
CA MET A 1 -0.67 5.46 -1.10
C MET A 1 0.29 5.36 0.07
N GLY A 2 -0.01 4.55 1.09
CA GLY A 2 0.87 4.31 2.24
C GLY A 2 1.14 2.82 2.35
N VAL A 3 2.05 2.31 1.52
CA VAL A 3 2.50 0.92 1.62
C VAL A 3 3.46 0.90 2.78
N PHE A 4 3.01 0.31 3.89
CA PHE A 4 3.86 -0.10 4.98
C PHE A 4 4.98 -0.93 4.37
N SER A 5 6.21 -0.43 4.42
CA SER A 5 7.40 -1.24 4.22
C SER A 5 7.49 -2.20 5.41
N SER A 6 6.66 -3.24 5.41
CA SER A 6 6.78 -4.37 6.32
C SER A 6 7.93 -5.27 5.87
N PHE A 7 9.13 -4.67 5.82
CA PHE A 7 10.40 -5.37 5.82
C PHE A 7 11.16 -4.82 7.00
N VAL A 8 10.84 -5.36 8.17
CA VAL A 8 11.82 -5.39 9.23
C VAL A 8 12.20 -6.85 9.33
N SER A 9 13.43 -7.18 8.92
CA SER A 9 14.05 -8.45 9.26
C SER A 9 14.20 -8.47 10.78
N LEU A 10 13.15 -8.91 11.47
CA LEU A 10 13.20 -9.12 12.90
C LEU A 10 13.95 -10.43 13.14
N THR A 11 15.24 -10.31 13.47
CA THR A 11 15.86 -11.36 14.27
C THR A 11 15.02 -11.54 15.54
N SER A 12 14.97 -12.76 16.07
CA SER A 12 14.04 -13.19 17.13
C SER A 12 14.14 -12.43 18.47
N SER A 13 14.93 -11.36 18.55
CA SER A 13 15.11 -10.46 19.68
C SER A 13 14.57 -9.03 19.49
N ASP A 14 14.29 -8.57 18.26
CA ASP A 14 13.96 -7.15 17.99
C ASP A 14 12.45 -6.87 17.98
N TYR A 15 11.74 -7.18 19.07
CA TYR A 15 10.31 -6.90 19.13
C TYR A 15 10.03 -5.41 19.33
N PHE A 16 9.17 -4.83 18.48
CA PHE A 16 8.66 -3.47 18.67
C PHE A 16 7.70 -3.42 19.86
N ARG A 17 8.22 -3.18 21.05
CA ARG A 17 7.42 -2.65 22.16
C ARG A 17 7.33 -1.14 21.99
N ILE A 18 6.17 -0.67 21.57
CA ILE A 18 5.89 0.77 21.50
C ILE A 18 5.22 1.11 22.85
N TYR A 19 5.74 2.08 23.60
CA TYR A 19 5.20 2.43 24.91
C TYR A 19 4.50 3.78 24.83
N PHE A 20 3.18 3.79 25.04
CA PHE A 20 2.39 5.00 25.19
C PHE A 20 1.88 5.10 26.62
N ASN A 21 2.23 6.18 27.32
CA ASN A 21 1.71 6.47 28.64
C ASN A 21 0.94 7.79 28.57
N GLY A 22 -0.34 7.69 28.26
CA GLY A 22 -1.24 8.82 28.11
C GLY A 22 -2.69 8.37 28.26
N GLN A 23 -3.53 9.29 28.72
CA GLN A 23 -4.97 9.08 28.77
C GLN A 23 -5.54 9.29 27.36
N SER A 24 -6.13 8.26 26.76
CA SER A 24 -6.84 8.40 25.49
C SER A 24 -8.29 8.78 25.74
N LYS A 25 -8.73 9.88 25.11
CA LYS A 25 -10.13 10.32 25.18
C LYS A 25 -11.05 9.38 24.42
N ASN A 26 -10.58 8.82 23.30
CA ASN A 26 -11.39 7.87 22.54
C ASN A 26 -11.55 6.56 23.32
N LEU A 27 -10.50 6.03 23.95
CA LEU A 27 -10.60 4.83 24.79
C LEU A 27 -11.51 5.03 26.01
N LEU A 28 -11.47 6.20 26.65
CA LEU A 28 -12.42 6.53 27.71
C LEU A 28 -13.86 6.57 27.19
N SER A 29 -14.08 7.19 26.03
CA SER A 29 -15.40 7.25 25.40
C SER A 29 -15.90 5.85 25.00
N LEU A 30 -15.01 4.98 24.54
CA LEU A 30 -15.28 3.58 24.23
C LEU A 30 -15.71 2.80 25.47
N TYR A 31 -14.94 2.93 26.57
CA TYR A 31 -15.25 2.29 27.85
C TYR A 31 -16.66 2.65 28.33
N GLN A 32 -16.99 3.95 28.29
CA GLN A 32 -18.29 4.48 28.68
C GLN A 32 -19.41 4.01 27.73
N ALA A 33 -19.21 4.12 26.42
CA ALA A 33 -20.23 3.75 25.42
C ALA A 33 -20.56 2.24 25.43
N MET A 34 -19.61 1.41 25.86
CA MET A 34 -19.80 -0.03 25.94
C MET A 34 -20.36 -0.53 27.27
N ASN A 35 -20.48 0.34 28.29
CA ASN A 35 -20.81 -0.03 29.67
C ASN A 35 -19.90 -1.16 30.19
N LEU A 36 -18.59 -1.02 29.99
CA LEU A 36 -17.60 -1.95 30.54
C LEU A 36 -17.53 -1.79 32.06
N ASN A 37 -17.40 -2.90 32.78
CA ASN A 37 -17.49 -2.92 34.25
C ASN A 37 -16.16 -3.27 34.91
N SER A 38 -15.21 -3.81 34.15
CA SER A 38 -13.90 -4.17 34.68
C SER A 38 -12.99 -2.96 34.85
N ASP A 39 -12.11 -3.01 35.85
CA ASP A 39 -11.09 -1.98 36.07
C ASP A 39 -10.07 -1.91 34.93
N GLU A 40 -9.93 -2.99 34.18
CA GLU A 40 -9.03 -3.12 33.04
C GLU A 40 -9.74 -3.76 31.84
N VAL A 41 -9.30 -3.34 30.67
CA VAL A 41 -9.83 -3.77 29.39
C VAL A 41 -8.68 -4.07 28.43
N ILE A 42 -8.80 -5.18 27.71
CA ILE A 42 -7.95 -5.50 26.55
C ILE A 42 -8.76 -5.23 25.28
N VAL A 43 -8.16 -4.46 24.37
CA VAL A 43 -8.71 -4.17 23.03
C VAL A 43 -7.86 -4.84 21.98
N TYR A 44 -8.52 -5.57 21.11
CA TYR A 44 -7.97 -5.99 19.82
C TYR A 44 -8.24 -4.91 18.78
N PHE A 45 -7.20 -4.20 18.36
CA PHE A 45 -7.24 -3.32 17.21
C PHE A 45 -7.03 -4.13 15.93
N ILE A 46 -8.12 -4.26 15.17
CA ILE A 46 -8.20 -5.12 13.99
C ILE A 46 -8.39 -4.25 12.76
N TYR A 47 -7.60 -4.50 11.72
CA TYR A 47 -7.84 -3.94 10.40
C TYR A 47 -8.04 -5.13 9.45
N PRO A 48 -9.26 -5.38 8.96
CA PRO A 48 -9.56 -6.56 8.16
C PRO A 48 -8.57 -6.79 7.02
N ASN A 49 -7.99 -7.99 7.01
CA ASN A 49 -7.05 -8.48 6.02
C ASN A 49 -5.76 -7.64 5.87
N ALA A 50 -5.39 -6.79 6.82
CA ALA A 50 -4.08 -6.15 6.82
C ALA A 50 -2.97 -7.19 7.01
N ALA A 51 -3.22 -8.21 7.84
CA ALA A 51 -2.31 -9.31 8.04
C ALA A 51 -3.10 -10.62 8.29
N PRO A 52 -3.70 -11.20 7.23
CA PRO A 52 -4.66 -12.29 7.34
C PRO A 52 -4.15 -13.51 8.11
N ARG A 53 -2.85 -13.85 7.95
CA ARG A 53 -2.19 -14.94 8.70
C ARG A 53 -2.08 -14.66 10.21
N LEU A 54 -2.01 -13.39 10.61
CA LEU A 54 -1.93 -13.00 12.02
C LEU A 54 -3.30 -12.83 12.64
N GLU A 55 -4.30 -12.49 11.83
CA GLU A 55 -5.69 -12.34 12.30
C GLU A 55 -6.24 -13.65 12.87
N THR A 56 -5.73 -14.81 12.43
CA THR A 56 -6.07 -16.10 13.05
C THR A 56 -5.54 -16.22 14.49
N LEU A 57 -4.41 -15.57 14.81
CA LEU A 57 -3.82 -15.57 16.16
C LEU A 57 -4.67 -14.78 17.17
N ILE A 58 -5.66 -14.01 16.71
CA ILE A 58 -6.58 -13.29 17.61
C ILE A 58 -7.33 -14.27 18.51
N ASN A 59 -7.87 -15.35 17.94
CA ASN A 59 -8.61 -16.35 18.70
C ASN A 59 -7.67 -17.15 19.63
N ASP A 60 -6.48 -17.51 19.14
CA ASP A 60 -5.48 -18.23 19.95
C ASP A 60 -4.98 -17.39 21.13
N SER A 61 -4.66 -16.11 20.88
CA SER A 61 -4.27 -15.16 21.92
C SER A 61 -5.38 -14.93 22.93
N TYR A 62 -6.65 -14.85 22.49
CA TYR A 62 -7.79 -14.74 23.37
C TYR A 62 -7.88 -15.95 24.32
N GLN A 63 -7.82 -17.17 23.78
CA GLN A 63 -7.84 -18.39 24.59
C GLN A 63 -6.65 -18.43 25.56
N TYR A 64 -5.49 -17.98 25.12
CA TYR A 64 -4.30 -17.90 25.96
C TYR A 64 -4.45 -16.89 27.11
N ILE A 65 -4.99 -15.70 26.84
CA ILE A 65 -5.31 -14.68 27.86
C ILE A 65 -6.31 -15.23 28.88
N LYS A 66 -7.34 -15.95 28.44
CA LYS A 66 -8.30 -16.59 29.36
C LYS A 66 -7.64 -17.65 30.22
N LYS A 67 -6.70 -18.45 29.69
CA LYS A 67 -5.90 -19.42 30.47
C LYS A 67 -5.01 -18.76 31.51
N LEU A 68 -4.60 -17.50 31.31
CA LEU A 68 -3.86 -16.71 32.29
C LEU A 68 -4.76 -16.07 33.37
N ASN A 69 -6.04 -16.42 33.42
CA ASN A 69 -7.02 -15.91 34.39
C ASN A 69 -7.19 -14.38 34.37
N PHE A 70 -7.06 -13.75 33.20
CA PHE A 70 -7.39 -12.33 33.07
C PHE A 70 -8.89 -12.12 33.34
N THR A 71 -9.19 -11.24 34.30
CA THR A 71 -10.56 -10.94 34.78
C THR A 71 -11.16 -9.67 34.18
N GLY A 72 -10.37 -8.91 33.41
CA GLY A 72 -10.84 -7.71 32.74
C GLY A 72 -11.74 -8.00 31.53
N ASP A 73 -12.34 -6.95 31.00
CA ASP A 73 -13.14 -7.03 29.78
C ASP A 73 -12.22 -7.20 28.55
N ILE A 74 -12.64 -7.99 27.56
CA ILE A 74 -11.92 -8.15 26.29
C ILE A 74 -12.86 -7.76 25.16
N ILE A 75 -12.44 -6.83 24.31
CA ILE A 75 -13.23 -6.29 23.21
C ILE A 75 -12.40 -6.19 21.92
N GLY A 76 -13.09 -6.04 20.78
CA GLY A 76 -12.47 -5.73 19.49
C GLY A 76 -12.86 -4.35 18.97
N VAL A 77 -11.94 -3.67 18.31
CA VAL A 77 -12.18 -2.49 17.48
C VAL A 77 -11.72 -2.82 16.07
N ILE A 78 -12.70 -3.09 15.19
CA ILE A 78 -12.50 -3.33 13.76
C ILE A 78 -12.52 -1.96 13.07
N ASN A 79 -11.35 -1.51 12.66
CA ASN A 79 -11.20 -0.24 11.99
C ASN A 79 -11.27 -0.42 10.48
N TYR A 80 -12.37 0.03 9.91
CA TYR A 80 -12.63 -0.15 8.49
C TYR A 80 -13.72 0.81 7.99
N PRO A 81 -13.49 1.55 6.88
CA PRO A 81 -14.43 2.58 6.43
C PRO A 81 -15.78 2.03 5.93
N LYS A 82 -15.82 0.77 5.50
CA LYS A 82 -17.03 0.09 5.00
C LYS A 82 -17.69 -0.73 6.12
N TYR A 83 -18.71 -0.15 6.75
CA TYR A 83 -19.37 -0.73 7.92
C TYR A 83 -19.82 -2.19 7.70
N TRP A 84 -20.53 -2.45 6.60
CA TRP A 84 -21.11 -3.77 6.38
C TRP A 84 -20.09 -4.83 6.01
N TYR A 85 -19.02 -4.45 5.29
CA TYR A 85 -17.89 -5.33 5.07
C TYR A 85 -17.26 -5.76 6.40
N ALA A 86 -16.99 -4.81 7.30
CA ALA A 86 -16.43 -5.09 8.62
C ALA A 86 -17.34 -6.00 9.47
N LYS A 87 -18.66 -5.80 9.39
CA LYS A 87 -19.64 -6.64 10.08
C LYS A 87 -19.66 -8.08 9.54
N ASN A 88 -19.55 -8.24 8.23
CA ASN A 88 -19.44 -9.57 7.62
C ASN A 88 -18.12 -10.25 8.00
N TYR A 89 -17.02 -9.48 8.01
CA TYR A 89 -15.72 -9.95 8.48
C TYR A 89 -15.78 -10.41 9.94
N GLU A 90 -16.37 -9.62 10.85
CA GLU A 90 -16.61 -10.01 12.25
C GLU A 90 -17.32 -11.36 12.36
N LYS A 91 -18.44 -11.51 11.64
CA LYS A 91 -19.23 -12.74 11.61
C LYS A 91 -18.43 -13.94 11.08
N LYS A 92 -17.65 -13.72 10.02
CA LYS A 92 -16.83 -14.75 9.37
C LYS A 92 -15.69 -15.23 10.27
N MET A 93 -15.04 -14.30 10.98
CA MET A 93 -13.94 -14.63 11.89
C MET A 93 -14.42 -15.25 13.20
N GLY A 94 -15.68 -15.05 13.56
CA GLY A 94 -16.30 -15.67 14.74
C GLY A 94 -15.61 -15.25 16.03
N PHE A 95 -15.27 -13.95 16.16
CA PHE A 95 -14.55 -13.46 17.33
C PHE A 95 -15.31 -13.76 18.63
N PRO A 96 -14.64 -14.27 19.68
CA PRO A 96 -15.28 -14.70 20.93
C PRO A 96 -15.61 -13.53 21.87
N PHE A 97 -15.49 -12.29 21.39
CA PHE A 97 -15.70 -11.05 22.13
C PHE A 97 -16.48 -10.04 21.30
N LYS A 98 -17.08 -9.06 21.96
CA LYS A 98 -17.84 -8.00 21.30
C LYS A 98 -16.90 -7.11 20.48
N CYS A 99 -17.23 -6.86 19.21
CA CYS A 99 -16.49 -5.91 18.38
C CYS A 99 -17.27 -4.61 18.18
N ILE A 100 -16.51 -3.54 17.96
CA ILE A 100 -17.00 -2.23 17.50
C ILE A 100 -16.37 -1.94 16.15
N ILE A 101 -17.17 -1.39 15.24
CA ILE A 101 -16.72 -1.01 13.91
C ILE A 101 -16.42 0.49 13.90
N ASP A 102 -15.14 0.85 13.81
CA ASP A 102 -14.68 2.23 13.61
C ASP A 102 -14.58 2.53 12.11
N THR A 103 -15.54 3.28 11.58
CA THR A 103 -15.55 3.72 10.17
C THR A 103 -14.79 5.02 9.94
N THR A 104 -14.30 5.66 11.01
CA THR A 104 -13.70 6.99 10.98
C THR A 104 -12.20 6.97 11.19
N PHE A 105 -11.63 5.82 11.53
CA PHE A 105 -10.21 5.67 11.86
C PHE A 105 -9.81 6.49 13.12
N SER A 106 -10.77 6.90 13.95
CA SER A 106 -10.54 7.77 15.10
C SER A 106 -9.68 7.12 16.17
N PHE A 107 -9.88 5.83 16.41
CA PHE A 107 -9.11 5.11 17.43
C PHE A 107 -7.69 4.82 16.97
N PHE A 108 -7.56 4.33 15.73
CA PHE A 108 -6.24 4.05 15.17
C PHE A 108 -5.44 5.32 14.99
N SER A 109 -5.99 6.41 14.45
CA SER A 109 -5.24 7.66 14.28
C SER A 109 -4.66 8.20 15.59
N GLU A 110 -5.38 8.07 16.71
CA GLU A 110 -4.86 8.45 18.03
C GLU A 110 -3.61 7.63 18.43
N LEU A 111 -3.58 6.34 18.08
CA LEU A 111 -2.50 5.40 18.39
C LEU A 111 -1.36 5.41 17.34
N THR A 112 -1.69 5.60 16.06
CA THR A 112 -0.76 5.50 14.90
C THR A 112 -0.08 6.82 14.56
N ASN A 113 -0.52 7.95 15.11
CA ASN A 113 0.18 9.24 14.99
C ASN A 113 1.62 9.24 15.53
N MET A 114 2.09 8.11 16.09
CA MET A 114 3.39 7.97 16.73
C MET A 114 4.28 6.89 16.10
N ASN A 115 3.70 5.96 15.34
CA ASN A 115 4.40 5.00 14.49
C ASN A 115 3.37 4.23 13.63
N PRO A 116 3.73 3.79 12.41
CA PRO A 116 2.87 2.92 11.63
C PRO A 116 2.81 1.54 12.32
N ILE A 117 1.77 1.29 13.12
CA ILE A 117 1.57 -0.01 13.77
C ILE A 117 0.83 -0.94 12.82
N VAL A 118 1.38 -2.14 12.60
CA VAL A 118 0.74 -3.18 11.79
C VAL A 118 -0.26 -3.95 12.67
N PRO A 119 -1.56 -3.96 12.36
CA PRO A 119 -2.53 -4.78 13.08
C PRO A 119 -2.41 -6.28 12.71
N PRO A 120 -2.90 -7.20 13.55
CA PRO A 120 -3.67 -6.94 14.77
C PRO A 120 -2.79 -6.53 15.96
N LEU A 121 -3.25 -5.51 16.69
CA LEU A 121 -2.59 -4.94 17.88
C LEU A 121 -3.46 -5.24 19.12
N LEU A 122 -2.85 -5.74 20.19
CA LEU A 122 -3.47 -5.76 21.51
C LEU A 122 -3.05 -4.54 22.29
N LEU A 123 -4.02 -3.95 22.99
CA LEU A 123 -3.80 -2.83 23.89
C LEU A 123 -4.55 -3.09 25.19
N ARG A 124 -3.87 -2.93 26.33
CA ARG A 124 -4.46 -3.01 27.67
C ARG A 124 -4.55 -1.61 28.24
N PHE A 125 -5.72 -1.24 28.74
CA PHE A 125 -5.98 0.07 29.35
C PHE A 125 -6.90 -0.04 30.56
N ASP A 126 -6.89 0.98 31.42
CA ASP A 126 -7.77 1.04 32.60
C ASP A 126 -9.08 1.80 32.35
N LYS A 127 -10.00 1.75 33.31
CA LYS A 127 -11.28 2.47 33.25
C LYS A 127 -11.19 3.99 33.10
N LYS A 128 -10.01 4.59 33.32
CA LYS A 128 -9.77 6.02 33.13
C LYS A 128 -9.23 6.34 31.73
N GLY A 129 -8.96 5.33 30.90
CA GLY A 129 -8.39 5.49 29.57
C GLY A 129 -6.86 5.52 29.55
N TYR A 130 -6.19 5.15 30.65
CA TYR A 130 -4.73 5.05 30.67
C TYR A 130 -4.28 3.74 30.05
N ILE A 131 -3.40 3.85 29.06
CA ILE A 131 -2.81 2.70 28.39
C ILE A 131 -1.72 2.11 29.30
N LYS A 132 -1.87 0.84 29.66
CA LYS A 132 -0.94 0.09 30.50
C LYS A 132 0.10 -0.66 29.69
N ASN A 133 -0.33 -1.29 28.59
CA ASN A 133 0.55 -2.09 27.75
C ASN A 133 0.00 -2.23 26.32
N GLN A 134 0.85 -2.56 25.35
CA GLN A 134 0.45 -2.90 23.99
C GLN A 134 1.43 -3.85 23.32
N ILE A 135 0.92 -4.78 22.50
CA ILE A 135 1.72 -5.71 21.70
C ILE A 135 1.13 -5.87 20.30
N CYS A 136 1.97 -5.82 19.27
CA CYS A 136 1.57 -6.24 17.94
C CYS A 136 1.63 -7.77 17.87
N LEU A 137 0.62 -8.45 17.31
CA LEU A 137 0.65 -9.92 17.17
C LEU A 137 1.56 -10.41 16.03
N TYR A 138 2.20 -9.50 15.29
CA TYR A 138 3.19 -9.85 14.27
C TYR A 138 4.49 -10.38 14.89
N GLY A 139 4.95 -11.54 14.40
CA GLY A 139 6.20 -12.18 14.87
C GLY A 139 6.14 -12.72 16.29
N VAL A 140 4.95 -12.87 16.88
CA VAL A 140 4.80 -13.21 18.30
C VAL A 140 4.81 -14.71 18.55
N ASN A 141 5.70 -15.14 19.44
CA ASN A 141 5.47 -16.37 20.21
C ASN A 141 4.50 -16.04 21.35
N LEU A 142 3.24 -16.50 21.24
CA LEU A 142 2.16 -16.15 22.16
C LEU A 142 2.54 -16.36 23.63
N SER A 143 3.30 -17.42 23.92
CA SER A 143 3.67 -17.78 25.29
C SER A 143 4.67 -16.81 25.93
N SER A 144 5.63 -16.28 25.16
CA SER A 144 6.68 -15.40 25.70
C SER A 144 6.27 -13.94 25.79
N GLN A 145 5.22 -13.51 25.06
CA GLN A 145 4.83 -12.10 25.00
C GLN A 145 3.51 -11.78 25.68
N ILE A 146 2.52 -12.68 25.63
CA ILE A 146 1.24 -12.43 26.31
C ILE A 146 1.42 -12.48 27.83
N VAL A 147 2.30 -13.33 28.35
CA VAL A 147 2.55 -13.43 29.79
C VAL A 147 3.07 -12.09 30.36
N PRO A 148 4.13 -11.46 29.81
CA PRO A 148 4.54 -10.11 30.22
C PRO A 148 3.47 -9.04 29.98
N PHE A 149 2.69 -9.16 28.90
CA PHE A 149 1.61 -8.23 28.59
C PHE A 149 0.54 -8.20 29.69
N ILE A 150 0.18 -9.36 30.23
CA ILE A 150 -0.80 -9.50 31.32
C ILE A 150 -0.20 -9.18 32.69
N LYS A 151 1.05 -9.55 32.96
CA LYS A 151 1.65 -9.50 34.30
C LYS A 151 2.33 -8.18 34.71
N ASP A 152 2.27 -7.13 33.87
CA ASP A 152 2.84 -5.79 34.13
C ASP A 152 4.32 -5.82 34.57
N LEU A 153 5.24 -6.15 33.65
CA LEU A 153 6.68 -5.97 33.90
C LEU A 153 7.14 -4.57 33.43
N ASP A 154 7.70 -3.82 34.39
CA ASP A 154 8.23 -2.44 34.38
C ASP A 154 8.06 -1.58 33.11
N THR A 155 7.35 -0.47 33.28
CA THR A 155 7.11 0.60 32.30
C THR A 155 8.31 1.54 32.17
N ILE A 156 8.86 1.70 30.96
CA ILE A 156 9.73 2.82 30.59
C ILE A 156 8.93 3.81 29.74
N THR A 157 8.98 5.09 30.11
CA THR A 157 8.19 6.17 29.49
C THR A 157 8.98 6.81 28.34
N LEU A 158 8.47 6.72 27.11
CA LEU A 158 8.93 7.56 25.99
C LEU A 158 8.00 8.77 25.85
N LYS A 159 8.56 9.96 26.03
CA LYS A 159 7.84 11.23 25.82
C LYS A 159 7.97 11.59 24.34
N ILE A 160 6.90 11.40 23.57
CA ILE A 160 6.88 11.74 22.14
C ILE A 160 6.24 13.12 21.97
N GLU A 161 7.03 14.09 21.50
CA GLU A 161 6.51 15.41 21.13
C GLU A 161 5.68 15.32 19.86
N LYS A 162 4.39 15.65 19.97
CA LYS A 162 3.53 15.91 18.81
C LYS A 162 4.00 17.19 18.11
N ARG A 163 4.87 17.09 17.11
CA ARG A 163 5.12 18.21 16.20
C ARG A 163 3.93 18.35 15.25
N ARG A 164 3.13 19.41 15.43
CA ARG A 164 2.08 19.80 14.48
C ARG A 164 2.75 20.26 13.19
N VAL A 165 2.42 19.61 12.08
CA VAL A 165 2.97 19.97 10.78
C VAL A 165 2.17 21.15 10.21
N GLN A 166 2.71 22.35 10.33
CA GLN A 166 2.04 23.58 9.87
C GLN A 166 2.27 23.87 8.37
N ASN A 167 3.19 23.16 7.72
CA ASN A 167 3.52 23.37 6.31
C ASN A 167 2.51 22.67 5.39
N GLY A 168 2.03 23.41 4.38
CA GLY A 168 1.07 22.94 3.37
C GLY A 168 0.48 24.12 2.59
N PHE A 169 -0.33 23.83 1.59
CA PHE A 169 -1.08 24.80 0.81
C PHE A 169 -2.40 25.17 1.49
N ASP A 170 -2.82 26.41 1.32
CA ASP A 170 -4.21 26.79 1.51
C ASP A 170 -5.01 26.34 0.27
N ILE A 171 -6.15 25.68 0.48
CA ILE A 171 -7.00 25.22 -0.63
C ILE A 171 -7.43 26.38 -1.55
N ASN A 172 -7.51 27.60 -1.01
CA ASN A 172 -7.85 28.80 -1.78
C ASN A 172 -6.78 29.19 -2.81
N GLU A 173 -5.53 28.75 -2.65
CA GLU A 173 -4.46 28.98 -3.64
C GLU A 173 -4.80 28.37 -5.00
N PHE A 174 -5.68 27.36 -5.02
CA PHE A 174 -6.12 26.66 -6.23
C PHE A 174 -7.54 27.00 -6.66
N ALA A 175 -8.18 28.00 -6.04
CA ALA A 175 -9.59 28.34 -6.30
C ALA A 175 -9.86 28.74 -7.77
N ASN A 176 -8.86 29.33 -8.44
CA ASN A 176 -8.96 29.78 -9.83
C ASN A 176 -8.67 28.67 -10.86
N LEU A 177 -8.21 27.48 -10.42
CA LEU A 177 -7.96 26.38 -11.34
C LEU A 177 -9.28 25.75 -11.80
N PRO A 178 -9.41 25.40 -13.09
CA PRO A 178 -10.60 24.72 -13.58
C PRO A 178 -10.75 23.35 -12.92
N ARG A 179 -11.98 22.99 -12.54
CA ARG A 179 -12.30 21.66 -12.01
C ARG A 179 -12.70 20.73 -13.14
N LEU A 180 -12.20 19.49 -13.12
CA LEU A 180 -12.65 18.46 -14.05
C LEU A 180 -14.16 18.23 -13.88
N GLN A 181 -14.88 18.27 -15.00
CA GLN A 181 -16.33 18.06 -15.01
C GLN A 181 -16.65 16.59 -15.25
N PRO A 182 -17.55 15.99 -14.46
CA PRO A 182 -17.98 14.62 -14.65
C PRO A 182 -18.74 14.49 -15.99
N ASN A 183 -18.52 13.38 -16.69
CA ASN A 183 -19.21 13.00 -17.92
C ASN A 183 -19.92 11.64 -17.76
N GLY A 184 -20.47 11.40 -16.58
CA GLY A 184 -21.18 10.18 -16.23
C GLY A 184 -20.55 9.45 -15.05
N PHE A 185 -21.30 8.50 -14.50
CA PHE A 185 -20.87 7.67 -13.39
C PHE A 185 -21.51 6.29 -13.46
N TRP A 186 -20.89 5.33 -12.78
CA TRP A 186 -21.41 4.00 -12.53
C TRP A 186 -21.51 3.79 -11.03
N GLU A 187 -22.71 3.50 -10.56
CA GLU A 187 -22.92 3.11 -9.17
C GLU A 187 -22.71 1.60 -9.06
N LEU A 188 -21.82 1.19 -8.16
CA LEU A 188 -21.59 -0.21 -7.88
C LEU A 188 -22.66 -0.67 -6.91
N ASN A 189 -23.38 -1.72 -7.29
CA ASN A 189 -24.46 -2.26 -6.48
C ASN A 189 -23.88 -2.97 -5.24
N GLU A 190 -23.79 -2.24 -4.13
CA GLU A 190 -23.50 -2.77 -2.79
C GLU A 190 -24.86 -2.98 -2.08
N ASP A 191 -25.30 -4.21 -1.93
CA ASP A 191 -26.48 -4.52 -1.10
C ASP A 191 -26.05 -5.16 0.24
N SER A 192 -27.02 -5.53 1.08
CA SER A 192 -26.74 -6.16 2.38
C SER A 192 -26.17 -7.60 2.29
N VAL A 193 -25.91 -8.11 1.07
CA VAL A 193 -25.46 -9.47 0.81
C VAL A 193 -24.09 -9.47 0.10
N VAL A 194 -23.85 -8.52 -0.81
CA VAL A 194 -22.60 -8.35 -1.56
C VAL A 194 -21.91 -7.05 -1.14
N PHE A 195 -20.82 -7.16 -0.38
CA PHE A 195 -20.08 -6.01 0.16
C PHE A 195 -18.73 -5.84 -0.52
N LEU A 196 -18.51 -4.66 -1.10
CA LEU A 196 -17.22 -4.27 -1.61
C LEU A 196 -16.23 -3.98 -0.47
N ASP A 197 -15.03 -4.53 -0.62
CA ASP A 197 -13.84 -4.14 0.13
C ASP A 197 -13.46 -2.67 -0.19
N LEU A 198 -12.49 -2.13 0.54
CA LEU A 198 -11.81 -0.90 0.17
C LEU A 198 -11.02 -1.14 -1.11
N ILE A 199 -11.59 -0.70 -2.24
CA ILE A 199 -10.94 -0.80 -3.55
C ILE A 199 -9.64 0.00 -3.54
N TYR A 200 -8.53 -0.71 -3.73
CA TYR A 200 -7.21 -0.12 -3.85
C TYR A 200 -6.91 0.32 -5.28
N SER A 201 -7.17 -0.57 -6.24
CA SER A 201 -7.02 -0.30 -7.66
C SER A 201 -8.24 -0.82 -8.41
N PHE A 202 -8.52 -0.19 -9.55
CA PHE A 202 -9.46 -0.72 -10.50
C PHE A 202 -8.96 -0.47 -11.91
N LYS A 203 -9.50 -1.24 -12.86
CA LYS A 203 -9.25 -1.08 -14.29
C LYS A 203 -10.59 -1.15 -15.03
N VAL A 204 -10.74 -0.33 -16.05
CA VAL A 204 -11.88 -0.39 -16.97
C VAL A 204 -11.38 -0.98 -18.27
N ASP A 205 -12.11 -1.96 -18.82
CA ASP A 205 -11.74 -2.54 -20.10
C ASP A 205 -11.86 -1.49 -21.22
N PRO A 206 -11.16 -1.68 -22.36
CA PRO A 206 -11.17 -0.69 -23.44
C PRO A 206 -12.56 -0.38 -24.03
N MET A 207 -13.53 -1.30 -23.90
CA MET A 207 -14.91 -1.11 -24.37
C MET A 207 -15.83 -0.53 -23.30
N GLU A 208 -15.34 -0.26 -22.08
CA GLU A 208 -16.10 0.27 -20.95
C GLU A 208 -17.32 -0.59 -20.57
N LYS A 209 -17.20 -1.91 -20.78
CA LYS A 209 -18.20 -2.93 -20.44
C LYS A 209 -17.91 -3.59 -19.09
N PHE A 210 -16.65 -3.66 -18.71
CA PHE A 210 -16.18 -4.37 -17.52
C PHE A 210 -15.27 -3.49 -16.68
N LEU A 211 -15.43 -3.66 -15.38
CA LEU A 211 -14.64 -3.03 -14.34
C LEU A 211 -14.01 -4.15 -13.52
N PHE A 212 -12.69 -4.25 -13.58
CA PHE A 212 -11.91 -5.12 -12.71
C PHE A 212 -11.60 -4.36 -11.43
N LEU A 213 -12.08 -4.90 -10.30
CA LEU A 213 -11.87 -4.33 -8.98
C LEU A 213 -10.89 -5.17 -8.17
N ASN A 214 -10.02 -4.47 -7.45
CA ASN A 214 -9.05 -5.07 -6.57
C ASN A 214 -9.11 -4.39 -5.19
N GLY A 215 -9.65 -5.13 -4.22
CA GLY A 215 -9.80 -4.68 -2.83
C GLY A 215 -8.52 -4.82 -2.03
N ARG A 216 -8.39 -4.07 -0.92
CA ARG A 216 -7.27 -4.19 0.02
C ARG A 216 -7.30 -5.49 0.81
N GLY A 217 -8.48 -6.04 1.06
CA GLY A 217 -8.66 -7.26 1.85
C GLY A 217 -9.34 -8.42 1.14
N SER A 218 -9.74 -8.25 -0.12
CA SER A 218 -10.37 -9.31 -0.88
C SER A 218 -9.30 -10.13 -1.60
N PHE A 219 -9.19 -11.41 -1.23
CA PHE A 219 -8.37 -12.40 -1.96
C PHE A 219 -9.03 -12.88 -3.26
N ARG A 220 -9.87 -12.02 -3.80
CA ARG A 220 -10.73 -12.27 -4.93
C ARG A 220 -10.69 -11.02 -5.75
N TRP A 221 -10.63 -11.21 -7.05
CA TRP A 221 -10.93 -10.12 -7.96
C TRP A 221 -12.36 -10.21 -8.39
N GLU A 222 -12.99 -9.07 -8.43
CA GLU A 222 -14.37 -8.97 -8.83
C GLU A 222 -14.41 -8.27 -10.19
N ILE A 223 -15.06 -8.91 -11.14
CA ILE A 223 -15.37 -8.30 -12.42
C ILE A 223 -16.82 -7.85 -12.36
N TYR A 224 -16.99 -6.54 -12.41
CA TYR A 224 -18.28 -5.87 -12.53
C TYR A 224 -18.55 -5.61 -14.00
N LYS A 225 -19.76 -5.92 -14.44
CA LYS A 225 -20.22 -5.45 -15.74
C LYS A 225 -20.96 -4.14 -15.55
N VAL A 226 -20.62 -3.16 -16.37
CA VAL A 226 -21.02 -1.75 -16.22
C VAL A 226 -22.53 -1.52 -16.47
N SER A 227 -23.25 -2.50 -17.02
CA SER A 227 -24.71 -2.42 -17.23
C SER A 227 -25.50 -2.71 -15.94
N LYS A 228 -26.59 -1.95 -15.71
CA LYS A 228 -27.43 -1.98 -14.49
C LYS A 228 -27.97 -3.35 -14.05
N ASP A 229 -28.09 -4.32 -14.96
CA ASP A 229 -28.71 -5.63 -14.68
C ASP A 229 -27.71 -6.81 -14.70
N ALA A 230 -26.41 -6.55 -14.55
CA ALA A 230 -25.42 -7.58 -14.79
C ALA A 230 -24.91 -8.31 -13.53
N GLU A 231 -24.78 -9.63 -13.67
CA GLU A 231 -24.07 -10.47 -12.71
C GLU A 231 -22.59 -10.10 -12.63
N ASN A 232 -22.15 -9.80 -11.41
CA ASN A 232 -20.74 -9.73 -11.05
C ASN A 232 -20.22 -11.15 -10.88
N PHE A 233 -18.94 -11.37 -11.17
CA PHE A 233 -18.32 -12.67 -10.93
C PHE A 233 -16.92 -12.52 -10.35
N GLU A 234 -16.54 -13.52 -9.57
CA GLU A 234 -15.27 -13.58 -8.88
C GLU A 234 -14.27 -14.41 -9.70
N ILE A 235 -13.03 -13.96 -9.72
CA ILE A 235 -11.90 -14.79 -10.16
C ILE A 235 -11.26 -15.38 -8.91
N VAL A 236 -11.37 -16.69 -8.76
CA VAL A 236 -10.73 -17.46 -7.69
C VAL A 236 -9.80 -18.49 -8.33
N PRO A 237 -8.47 -18.34 -8.22
CA PRO A 237 -7.54 -19.31 -8.76
C PRO A 237 -7.73 -20.72 -8.18
N GLU A 238 -7.51 -21.73 -9.01
CA GLU A 238 -7.52 -23.12 -8.59
C GLU A 238 -6.47 -23.38 -7.49
N LEU A 239 -6.69 -24.44 -6.71
CA LEU A 239 -5.78 -24.81 -5.60
C LEU A 239 -4.36 -25.09 -6.07
N SER A 240 -4.18 -25.65 -7.27
CA SER A 240 -2.87 -25.89 -7.90
C SER A 240 -2.06 -24.61 -8.08
N ILE A 241 -2.71 -23.52 -8.51
CA ILE A 241 -2.11 -22.19 -8.67
C ILE A 241 -1.81 -21.57 -7.31
N ARG A 242 -2.73 -21.66 -6.34
CA ARG A 242 -2.49 -21.13 -4.99
C ARG A 242 -1.35 -21.85 -4.28
N LYS A 243 -1.24 -23.18 -4.45
CA LYS A 243 -0.18 -24.01 -3.86
C LYS A 243 1.22 -23.60 -4.33
N PHE A 244 1.35 -23.10 -5.57
CA PHE A 244 2.61 -22.54 -6.07
C PHE A 244 3.18 -21.43 -5.17
N PHE A 245 2.32 -20.70 -4.46
CA PHE A 245 2.69 -19.60 -3.55
C PHE A 245 2.83 -20.05 -2.09
N SER A 246 2.72 -21.35 -1.81
CA SER A 246 2.85 -21.91 -0.46
C SER A 246 3.50 -23.31 -0.53
N PRO A 247 4.73 -23.38 -1.06
CA PRO A 247 5.43 -24.65 -1.27
C PRO A 247 5.83 -25.35 0.04
N ASP A 248 5.93 -24.60 1.14
CA ASP A 248 6.49 -25.10 2.41
C ASP A 248 5.56 -26.06 3.16
N PHE A 249 4.27 -26.03 2.86
CA PHE A 249 3.32 -27.01 3.37
C PHE A 249 3.35 -28.25 2.49
N ASP A 250 2.92 -29.41 2.98
CA ASP A 250 2.52 -30.48 2.05
C ASP A 250 1.13 -30.17 1.45
N SER A 251 0.64 -31.06 0.58
CA SER A 251 -0.67 -30.87 -0.07
C SER A 251 -1.84 -31.03 0.91
N LEU A 252 -1.75 -31.92 1.90
CA LEU A 252 -2.82 -32.17 2.86
C LEU A 252 -2.91 -31.01 3.86
N GLU A 253 -1.77 -30.59 4.40
CA GLU A 253 -1.66 -29.45 5.29
C GLU A 253 -2.12 -28.16 4.60
N PHE A 254 -1.70 -27.92 3.35
CA PHE A 254 -2.18 -26.77 2.58
C PHE A 254 -3.70 -26.78 2.39
N LEU A 255 -4.29 -27.94 2.05
CA LEU A 255 -5.74 -28.06 1.89
C LEU A 255 -6.47 -27.80 3.21
N ASP A 256 -5.94 -28.30 4.33
CA ASP A 256 -6.51 -28.05 5.66
C ASP A 256 -6.44 -26.56 6.05
N LEU A 257 -5.27 -25.95 5.83
CA LEU A 257 -5.01 -24.52 6.04
C LEU A 257 -5.88 -23.61 5.16
N GLU A 258 -6.09 -23.97 3.90
CA GLU A 258 -6.99 -23.23 3.00
C GLU A 258 -8.46 -23.39 3.41
N LYS A 259 -8.89 -24.62 3.75
CA LYS A 259 -10.28 -24.96 4.05
C LYS A 259 -10.74 -24.42 5.39
N ASN A 260 -9.93 -24.61 6.44
CA ASN A 260 -10.34 -24.34 7.81
C ASN A 260 -9.87 -22.97 8.29
N PHE A 261 -8.67 -22.56 7.87
CA PHE A 261 -7.99 -21.41 8.44
C PHE A 261 -7.86 -20.25 7.46
N SER A 262 -8.17 -20.45 6.18
CA SER A 262 -8.04 -19.39 5.18
C SER A 262 -6.61 -18.80 5.19
N TYR A 263 -5.61 -19.64 5.50
CA TYR A 263 -4.29 -19.24 5.99
C TYR A 263 -3.23 -19.12 4.89
N ALA A 264 -3.30 -19.97 3.86
CA ALA A 264 -2.31 -19.98 2.77
C ALA A 264 -2.67 -19.03 1.61
N LYS A 265 -3.64 -18.14 1.83
CA LYS A 265 -4.15 -17.25 0.80
C LYS A 265 -3.05 -16.42 0.17
N SER A 266 -2.80 -16.69 -1.11
CA SER A 266 -1.84 -15.97 -1.95
C SER A 266 -2.22 -14.50 -2.04
N MET A 267 -1.22 -13.61 -2.08
CA MET A 267 -1.48 -12.18 -2.23
C MET A 267 -1.64 -11.83 -3.70
N PHE A 268 -2.78 -11.21 -3.99
CA PHE A 268 -3.24 -10.88 -5.31
C PHE A 268 -3.05 -9.37 -5.52
N MET A 269 -2.39 -8.98 -6.60
CA MET A 269 -1.67 -7.70 -6.62
C MET A 269 -2.42 -6.64 -7.40
N ASP A 270 -2.39 -6.70 -8.72
CA ASP A 270 -3.11 -5.79 -9.64
C ASP A 270 -3.23 -6.50 -10.99
N GLY A 271 -3.97 -5.92 -11.93
CA GLY A 271 -4.16 -6.50 -13.27
C GLY A 271 -4.29 -5.46 -14.36
N PHE A 272 -4.30 -5.91 -15.62
CA PHE A 272 -4.46 -5.05 -16.79
C PHE A 272 -5.10 -5.80 -17.96
N PHE A 273 -5.84 -5.06 -18.79
CA PHE A 273 -6.51 -5.61 -19.97
C PHE A 273 -5.60 -5.61 -21.20
N VAL A 274 -5.65 -6.71 -21.95
CA VAL A 274 -5.05 -6.89 -23.28
C VAL A 274 -6.10 -7.58 -24.18
N GLY A 275 -6.77 -6.80 -25.03
CA GLY A 275 -7.88 -7.30 -25.84
C GLY A 275 -9.00 -7.88 -24.97
N ASP A 276 -9.35 -9.14 -25.25
CA ASP A 276 -10.40 -9.90 -24.55
C ASP A 276 -9.89 -10.64 -23.31
N SER A 277 -8.66 -10.35 -22.90
CA SER A 277 -8.00 -10.97 -21.77
C SER A 277 -7.66 -9.95 -20.68
N LEU A 278 -7.63 -10.46 -19.45
CA LEU A 278 -7.16 -9.80 -18.26
C LEU A 278 -5.91 -10.55 -17.79
N PHE A 279 -4.79 -9.85 -17.69
CA PHE A 279 -3.58 -10.36 -17.06
C PHE A 279 -3.55 -9.89 -15.62
N ILE A 280 -3.36 -10.81 -14.69
CA ILE A 280 -3.37 -10.52 -13.26
C ILE A 280 -2.06 -10.95 -12.65
N ILE A 281 -1.43 -10.08 -11.86
CA ILE A 281 -0.19 -10.40 -11.16
C ILE A 281 -0.50 -11.07 -9.83
N LEU A 282 0.20 -12.19 -9.64
CA LEU A 282 0.19 -13.03 -8.47
C LEU A 282 1.54 -12.90 -7.78
N SER A 283 1.55 -12.74 -6.46
CA SER A 283 2.80 -12.76 -5.69
C SER A 283 2.62 -13.36 -4.30
N VAL A 284 3.73 -13.67 -3.66
CA VAL A 284 3.81 -13.92 -2.22
C VAL A 284 4.46 -12.75 -1.53
N LEU A 285 4.21 -12.63 -0.23
CA LEU A 285 5.11 -11.84 0.59
C LEU A 285 6.54 -12.40 0.40
N PRO A 286 7.52 -11.56 0.06
CA PRO A 286 8.90 -12.01 -0.09
C PRO A 286 9.35 -12.60 1.25
N GLN A 287 9.91 -13.81 1.19
CA GLN A 287 10.71 -14.32 2.30
C GLN A 287 12.13 -13.80 2.09
N ILE A 288 12.59 -12.95 3.01
CA ILE A 288 13.95 -12.42 2.98
C ILE A 288 14.77 -13.24 3.97
N SER A 289 15.84 -13.86 3.49
CA SER A 289 16.90 -14.36 4.36
C SER A 289 18.18 -13.59 4.09
N VAL A 290 18.94 -13.36 5.16
CA VAL A 290 20.15 -12.56 5.15
C VAL A 290 21.29 -13.46 5.59
N LYS A 291 22.37 -13.49 4.81
CA LYS A 291 23.59 -14.22 5.15
C LYS A 291 24.77 -13.27 5.06
N ILE A 292 25.59 -13.21 6.10
CA ILE A 292 26.84 -12.46 6.06
C ILE A 292 27.95 -13.43 5.60
N SER A 293 28.68 -13.05 4.55
CA SER A 293 29.80 -13.82 4.00
C SER A 293 30.90 -12.86 3.57
N ASN A 294 32.14 -13.04 4.02
CA ASN A 294 33.27 -12.15 3.71
C ASN A 294 33.05 -10.67 4.05
N SER A 295 32.29 -10.36 5.10
CA SER A 295 31.86 -9.00 5.46
C SER A 295 30.85 -8.36 4.50
N ASP A 296 30.39 -9.11 3.49
CA ASP A 296 29.28 -8.72 2.63
C ASP A 296 27.98 -9.33 3.12
N THR A 297 26.92 -8.54 3.07
CA THR A 297 25.56 -9.04 3.29
C THR A 297 24.98 -9.56 1.98
N ILE A 298 24.71 -10.85 1.95
CA ILE A 298 24.01 -11.54 0.86
C ILE A 298 22.53 -11.63 1.23
N TYR A 299 21.69 -11.13 0.33
CA TYR A 299 20.25 -11.27 0.40
C TYR A 299 19.81 -12.50 -0.38
N TYR A 300 18.80 -13.17 0.15
CA TYR A 300 17.98 -14.09 -0.61
C TYR A 300 16.54 -13.68 -0.41
N ALA A 301 15.97 -13.00 -1.40
CA ALA A 301 14.54 -12.74 -1.47
C ALA A 301 13.87 -13.89 -2.23
N SER A 302 13.35 -14.90 -1.52
CA SER A 302 12.49 -15.92 -2.11
C SER A 302 11.08 -15.38 -2.27
N THR A 303 10.86 -14.70 -3.39
CA THR A 303 9.52 -14.27 -3.81
C THR A 303 9.14 -15.03 -5.07
N ARG A 304 7.90 -15.50 -5.13
CA ARG A 304 7.34 -16.09 -6.34
C ARG A 304 6.38 -15.10 -6.96
N PHE A 305 6.51 -14.89 -8.26
CA PHE A 305 5.61 -14.05 -9.04
C PHE A 305 5.09 -14.83 -10.24
N ALA A 306 3.86 -14.52 -10.68
CA ALA A 306 3.31 -15.06 -11.91
C ALA A 306 2.24 -14.14 -12.51
N PHE A 307 1.99 -14.30 -13.80
CA PHE A 307 0.78 -13.80 -14.45
C PHE A 307 -0.28 -14.89 -14.55
N LEU A 308 -1.51 -14.54 -14.18
CA LEU A 308 -2.71 -15.27 -14.54
C LEU A 308 -3.30 -14.65 -15.80
N HIS A 309 -3.29 -15.38 -16.90
CA HIS A 309 -3.96 -14.99 -18.13
C HIS A 309 -5.41 -15.49 -18.09
N TYR A 310 -6.35 -14.57 -17.94
CA TYR A 310 -7.76 -14.87 -17.77
C TYR A 310 -8.60 -14.31 -18.92
N ASN A 311 -9.46 -15.14 -19.51
CA ASN A 311 -10.45 -14.68 -20.47
C ASN A 311 -11.74 -14.33 -19.73
N TYR A 312 -12.06 -13.03 -19.68
CA TYR A 312 -13.19 -12.55 -18.89
C TYR A 312 -14.55 -12.70 -19.61
N TYR A 313 -14.56 -12.95 -20.92
CA TYR A 313 -15.80 -13.32 -21.63
C TYR A 313 -16.17 -14.79 -21.42
N LEU A 314 -15.18 -15.69 -21.49
CA LEU A 314 -15.35 -17.13 -21.26
C LEU A 314 -15.33 -17.51 -19.77
N ARG A 315 -15.06 -16.54 -18.88
CA ARG A 315 -14.90 -16.71 -17.44
C ARG A 315 -13.90 -17.82 -17.06
N LYS A 316 -12.80 -17.96 -17.81
CA LYS A 316 -11.86 -19.09 -17.69
C LYS A 316 -10.40 -18.63 -17.62
N VAL A 317 -9.64 -19.26 -16.73
CA VAL A 317 -8.17 -19.17 -16.72
C VAL A 317 -7.63 -19.86 -17.99
N GLN A 318 -6.88 -19.12 -18.80
CA GLN A 318 -6.25 -19.63 -20.01
C GLN A 318 -4.86 -20.18 -19.74
N LYS A 319 -4.05 -19.44 -18.97
CA LYS A 319 -2.66 -19.79 -18.71
C LYS A 319 -2.20 -19.24 -17.36
N PHE A 320 -1.30 -19.98 -16.71
CA PHE A 320 -0.50 -19.52 -15.59
C PHE A 320 0.95 -19.38 -16.08
N ILE A 321 1.57 -18.21 -15.85
CA ILE A 321 2.86 -17.84 -16.43
C ILE A 321 3.80 -17.42 -15.28
N PRO A 322 4.67 -18.31 -14.79
CA PRO A 322 5.66 -17.96 -13.79
C PRO A 322 6.59 -16.85 -14.29
N ILE A 323 6.90 -15.88 -13.44
CA ILE A 323 7.93 -14.87 -13.72
C ILE A 323 9.27 -15.40 -13.24
N ASN A 324 10.26 -15.45 -14.14
CA ASN A 324 11.57 -15.99 -13.84
C ASN A 324 12.45 -14.95 -13.12
N LEU A 325 12.34 -14.90 -11.80
CA LEU A 325 13.17 -14.02 -10.97
C LEU A 325 14.61 -14.52 -10.76
N GLU A 326 14.94 -15.75 -11.13
CA GLU A 326 16.32 -16.28 -11.01
C GLU A 326 17.31 -15.53 -11.93
N GLN A 327 16.79 -14.80 -12.92
CA GLN A 327 17.56 -13.93 -13.80
C GLN A 327 17.97 -12.61 -13.13
N LEU A 328 17.38 -12.25 -11.97
CA LEU A 328 17.76 -11.07 -11.21
C LEU A 328 18.94 -11.38 -10.28
N PRO A 329 19.87 -10.44 -10.08
CA PRO A 329 20.87 -10.58 -9.03
C PRO A 329 20.20 -10.77 -7.66
N ASN A 330 20.74 -11.70 -6.85
CA ASN A 330 20.14 -12.14 -5.58
C ASN A 330 19.93 -11.03 -4.54
N TYR A 331 20.49 -9.85 -4.77
CA TYR A 331 20.35 -8.68 -3.91
C TYR A 331 19.22 -7.72 -4.26
N PHE A 332 18.45 -8.00 -5.32
CA PHE A 332 17.23 -7.28 -5.61
C PHE A 332 16.01 -8.02 -5.08
N GLY A 333 15.11 -7.28 -4.43
CA GLY A 333 13.73 -7.68 -4.23
C GLY A 333 12.84 -7.03 -5.30
N VAL A 334 11.84 -7.75 -5.78
CA VAL A 334 10.75 -7.16 -6.55
C VAL A 334 9.64 -6.77 -5.58
N ALA A 335 9.18 -5.53 -5.66
CA ALA A 335 8.10 -5.05 -4.82
C ALA A 335 6.81 -5.81 -5.17
N PRO A 336 6.18 -6.51 -4.20
CA PRO A 336 4.92 -7.16 -4.47
C PRO A 336 3.91 -6.10 -4.94
N TYR A 337 3.80 -4.99 -4.22
CA TYR A 337 2.75 -4.00 -4.44
C TYR A 337 2.99 -2.99 -5.57
N THR A 338 3.69 -3.36 -6.64
CA THR A 338 3.91 -2.46 -7.78
C THR A 338 2.54 -2.09 -8.39
N PRO A 339 2.06 -0.83 -8.32
CA PRO A 339 0.81 -0.45 -8.97
C PRO A 339 1.00 -0.55 -10.48
N LEU A 340 0.18 -1.35 -11.16
CA LEU A 340 0.38 -1.64 -12.58
C LEU A 340 -0.25 -0.56 -13.44
N ASN A 341 0.52 0.50 -13.65
CA ASN A 341 0.29 1.50 -14.69
C ASN A 341 1.40 1.44 -15.76
N SER A 342 2.15 0.35 -15.74
CA SER A 342 3.49 0.16 -16.30
C SER A 342 3.53 -0.93 -17.37
N VAL A 343 2.52 -1.00 -18.24
CA VAL A 343 2.43 -2.02 -19.28
C VAL A 343 2.71 -1.41 -20.65
N ASN A 344 3.76 -1.90 -21.30
CA ASN A 344 4.02 -1.63 -22.71
C ASN A 344 3.39 -2.74 -23.55
N ARG A 345 2.26 -2.42 -24.20
CA ARG A 345 1.53 -3.41 -25.01
C ARG A 345 2.19 -3.71 -26.35
N LYS A 346 3.00 -2.78 -26.87
CA LYS A 346 3.71 -2.94 -28.14
C LYS A 346 4.82 -3.99 -28.01
N THR A 347 5.59 -3.95 -26.94
CA THR A 347 6.67 -4.90 -26.66
C THR A 347 6.29 -6.02 -25.69
N ARG A 348 5.04 -6.00 -25.20
CA ARG A 348 4.48 -6.98 -24.25
C ARG A 348 5.22 -7.01 -22.91
N GLU A 349 5.74 -5.87 -22.50
CA GLU A 349 6.46 -5.70 -21.23
C GLU A 349 5.53 -5.22 -20.12
N VAL A 350 5.82 -5.65 -18.90
CA VAL A 350 5.31 -5.01 -17.68
C VAL A 350 6.47 -4.69 -16.76
N ALA A 351 6.52 -3.46 -16.27
CA ALA A 351 7.55 -3.03 -15.34
C ALA A 351 7.14 -3.32 -13.89
N LEU A 352 8.00 -4.04 -13.17
CA LEU A 352 7.88 -4.34 -11.75
C LEU A 352 8.94 -3.55 -10.99
N MET A 353 8.55 -2.93 -9.87
CA MET A 353 9.44 -2.07 -9.09
C MET A 353 10.49 -2.93 -8.37
N LEU A 354 11.73 -2.45 -8.36
CA LEU A 354 12.85 -3.07 -7.67
C LEU A 354 13.16 -2.37 -6.35
N HIS A 355 13.71 -3.13 -5.41
CA HIS A 355 14.27 -2.64 -4.16
C HIS A 355 15.61 -3.33 -3.86
N LYS A 356 16.50 -2.60 -3.21
CA LYS A 356 17.82 -3.05 -2.74
C LYS A 356 18.18 -2.30 -1.46
N GLY A 357 18.83 -2.95 -0.48
CA GLY A 357 19.20 -2.31 0.80
C GLY A 357 17.99 -1.89 1.65
N TYR A 358 17.98 -0.69 2.23
CA TYR A 358 16.88 -0.22 3.08
C TYR A 358 15.58 0.07 2.27
N PRO A 359 14.38 -0.19 2.84
CA PRO A 359 14.11 -0.71 4.19
C PRO A 359 14.27 -2.22 4.36
N THR A 360 14.60 -2.98 3.31
CA THR A 360 14.61 -4.46 3.28
C THR A 360 15.39 -5.10 4.45
N VAL A 361 16.36 -4.38 5.06
CA VAL A 361 17.21 -4.84 6.18
C VAL A 361 16.90 -4.27 7.56
N GLY A 362 15.99 -3.31 7.69
CA GLY A 362 15.84 -2.53 8.92
C GLY A 362 17.06 -1.65 9.22
N PHE A 363 16.89 -0.58 10.01
CA PHE A 363 17.88 0.48 10.26
C PHE A 363 19.07 0.09 11.17
N ALA A 364 19.77 -1.02 10.89
CA ALA A 364 20.90 -1.48 11.71
C ALA A 364 22.17 -0.63 11.49
N LYS A 365 22.81 -0.20 12.59
CA LYS A 365 24.05 0.59 12.61
C LYS A 365 25.17 -0.12 11.81
N PRO A 366 26.07 0.59 11.09
CA PRO A 366 26.74 0.12 9.88
C PRO A 366 27.94 -0.81 10.15
N ASN A 367 27.71 -1.96 10.77
CA ASN A 367 28.68 -3.06 10.68
C ASN A 367 28.71 -3.67 9.27
N ASP A 368 27.71 -3.34 8.44
CA ASP A 368 27.60 -3.72 7.04
C ASP A 368 27.98 -2.53 6.15
N THR A 369 29.18 -2.60 5.57
CA THR A 369 29.70 -1.62 4.61
C THR A 369 29.45 -2.04 3.16
N SER A 370 28.66 -3.09 2.91
CA SER A 370 28.49 -3.61 1.56
C SER A 370 27.77 -2.59 0.66
N PHE A 371 28.25 -2.46 -0.58
CA PHE A 371 27.57 -1.68 -1.63
C PHE A 371 26.18 -2.24 -1.97
N VAL A 372 25.88 -3.44 -1.49
CA VAL A 372 24.62 -4.13 -1.74
C VAL A 372 23.51 -3.58 -0.86
N SER A 373 23.81 -3.25 0.38
CA SER A 373 22.80 -2.92 1.39
C SER A 373 22.80 -1.47 1.84
N ASN A 374 23.93 -0.80 1.68
CA ASN A 374 24.23 0.44 2.37
C ASN A 374 24.12 1.66 1.42
N PRO A 375 23.03 2.44 1.47
CA PRO A 375 22.81 3.62 0.66
C PRO A 375 23.68 4.82 1.09
N PHE A 376 24.51 4.67 2.13
CA PHE A 376 25.61 5.61 2.44
C PHE A 376 26.84 5.33 1.58
N SER A 377 26.99 4.11 1.06
CA SER A 377 28.09 3.79 0.14
C SER A 377 27.78 4.39 -1.23
N PRO A 378 28.68 5.20 -1.84
CA PRO A 378 28.48 5.69 -3.21
C PRO A 378 28.27 4.55 -4.22
N SER A 379 28.98 3.44 -4.05
CA SER A 379 28.87 2.25 -4.91
C SER A 379 27.51 1.54 -4.83
N PHE A 380 26.66 1.88 -3.85
CA PHE A 380 25.28 1.43 -3.84
C PHE A 380 24.52 1.85 -5.10
N TYR A 381 24.81 3.05 -5.60
CA TYR A 381 24.12 3.70 -6.70
C TYR A 381 24.73 3.37 -8.07
N ASP A 382 25.85 2.65 -8.14
CA ASP A 382 26.48 2.24 -9.41
C ASP A 382 25.54 1.37 -10.26
N PHE A 383 24.74 0.54 -9.59
CA PHE A 383 23.65 -0.22 -10.19
C PHE A 383 22.47 -0.27 -9.22
N ALA A 384 21.56 0.69 -9.40
CA ALA A 384 20.36 0.86 -8.59
C ALA A 384 19.12 1.11 -9.47
N PRO A 385 18.75 0.16 -10.35
CA PRO A 385 17.60 0.31 -11.23
C PRO A 385 16.29 0.47 -10.45
N LEU A 386 15.35 1.25 -10.98
CA LEU A 386 14.04 1.50 -10.36
C LEU A 386 13.05 0.38 -10.68
N PHE A 387 13.12 -0.16 -11.89
CA PHE A 387 12.26 -1.24 -12.36
C PHE A 387 13.05 -2.30 -13.13
N CYS A 388 12.50 -3.51 -13.18
CA CYS A 388 12.77 -4.50 -14.22
C CYS A 388 11.51 -4.73 -15.05
N THR A 389 11.65 -5.03 -16.34
CA THR A 389 10.53 -5.38 -17.21
C THR A 389 10.54 -6.86 -17.55
N PHE A 390 9.34 -7.46 -17.54
CA PHE A 390 9.14 -8.85 -17.92
C PHE A 390 8.15 -8.96 -19.07
N ASN A 391 8.34 -9.96 -19.92
CA ASN A 391 7.35 -10.33 -20.93
C ASN A 391 6.13 -10.95 -20.23
N PHE A 392 4.94 -10.37 -20.38
CA PHE A 392 3.75 -10.91 -19.69
C PHE A 392 3.18 -12.20 -20.29
N GLU A 393 3.67 -12.65 -21.46
CA GLU A 393 3.28 -13.91 -22.10
C GLU A 393 4.24 -15.07 -21.80
N THR A 394 5.53 -14.78 -21.61
CA THR A 394 6.60 -15.77 -21.36
C THR A 394 7.12 -15.76 -19.91
N GLY A 395 7.03 -14.63 -19.21
CA GLY A 395 7.56 -14.46 -17.86
C GLY A 395 9.07 -14.15 -17.80
N GLU A 396 9.72 -13.96 -18.94
CA GLU A 396 11.16 -13.72 -19.05
C GLU A 396 11.53 -12.25 -18.79
N LEU A 397 12.69 -12.02 -18.18
CA LEU A 397 13.26 -10.69 -17.98
C LEU A 397 13.67 -10.10 -19.34
N ILE A 398 13.31 -8.84 -19.58
CA ILE A 398 13.66 -8.11 -20.79
C ILE A 398 14.77 -7.09 -20.50
N ARG A 399 14.56 -6.17 -19.54
CA ARG A 399 15.53 -5.10 -19.23
C ARG A 399 15.31 -4.47 -17.84
N TYR A 400 16.21 -3.57 -17.48
CA TYR A 400 16.10 -2.67 -16.32
C TYR A 400 15.76 -1.25 -16.79
N LEU A 401 15.05 -0.48 -15.96
CA LEU A 401 14.66 0.90 -16.25
C LEU A 401 15.02 1.86 -15.11
N GLY A 402 15.58 3.01 -15.47
CA GLY A 402 15.97 4.11 -14.59
C GLY A 402 17.06 3.73 -13.61
N ASN A 403 17.48 4.71 -12.79
CA ASN A 403 18.27 4.47 -11.59
C ASN A 403 17.83 5.40 -10.45
N VAL A 404 18.08 4.98 -9.21
CA VAL A 404 17.88 5.86 -8.04
C VAL A 404 18.70 7.14 -8.21
N GLY A 405 18.01 8.27 -8.15
CA GLY A 405 18.57 9.58 -8.49
C GLY A 405 19.50 10.15 -7.42
N GLN A 406 20.30 11.15 -7.81
CA GLN A 406 21.28 11.79 -6.93
C GLN A 406 20.66 12.43 -5.68
N SER A 407 19.42 12.90 -5.73
CA SER A 407 18.72 13.46 -4.57
C SER A 407 18.60 12.45 -3.43
N HIS A 408 18.32 11.18 -3.74
CA HIS A 408 18.27 10.08 -2.78
C HIS A 408 19.64 9.69 -2.27
N ALA A 409 20.65 9.71 -3.15
CA ALA A 409 22.04 9.44 -2.77
C ALA A 409 22.55 10.42 -1.72
N LYS A 410 22.23 11.71 -1.86
CA LYS A 410 22.62 12.75 -0.90
C LYS A 410 21.94 12.60 0.46
N LEU A 411 20.73 12.04 0.49
CA LEU A 411 19.99 11.72 1.71
C LEU A 411 20.35 10.35 2.30
N ALA A 412 21.22 9.58 1.63
CA ALA A 412 21.45 8.16 1.92
C ALA A 412 20.15 7.34 2.04
N ALA A 413 19.14 7.71 1.24
CA ALA A 413 17.79 7.16 1.34
C ALA A 413 17.60 5.84 0.58
N GLY A 414 18.49 5.54 -0.39
CA GLY A 414 18.33 4.41 -1.30
C GLY A 414 16.93 4.39 -1.92
N TYR A 415 16.21 3.29 -1.74
CA TYR A 415 14.86 3.10 -2.29
C TYR A 415 13.73 3.55 -1.35
N PHE A 416 14.01 3.89 -0.09
CA PHE A 416 13.00 4.04 0.97
C PHE A 416 11.87 5.03 0.62
N MET A 417 12.21 6.15 -0.01
CA MET A 417 11.26 7.21 -0.36
C MET A 417 11.22 7.55 -1.86
N CYS A 418 11.82 6.69 -2.69
CA CYS A 418 11.93 6.90 -4.13
C CYS A 418 10.56 6.93 -4.82
N MET A 419 9.62 6.09 -4.37
CA MET A 419 8.26 5.97 -4.90
C MET A 419 8.21 6.12 -6.44
N PRO A 420 8.99 5.32 -7.19
CA PRO A 420 9.15 5.54 -8.61
C PRO A 420 7.84 5.25 -9.36
N LEU A 421 7.61 6.00 -10.42
CA LEU A 421 6.50 5.81 -11.36
C LEU A 421 7.05 5.59 -12.76
N VAL A 422 6.37 4.75 -13.53
CA VAL A 422 6.69 4.52 -14.93
C VAL A 422 5.42 4.51 -15.77
N ALA A 423 5.50 5.08 -16.97
CA ALA A 423 4.46 5.03 -17.99
C ALA A 423 5.11 4.68 -19.33
N PHE A 424 4.32 4.09 -20.23
CA PHE A 424 4.71 3.81 -21.61
C PHE A 424 3.73 4.48 -22.56
N ASP A 425 4.23 5.11 -23.61
CA ASP A 425 3.40 5.59 -24.72
C ASP A 425 3.04 4.47 -25.71
N GLU A 426 2.26 4.84 -26.73
CA GLU A 426 1.79 3.91 -27.77
C GLU A 426 2.95 3.32 -28.60
N ASP A 427 4.08 4.05 -28.66
CA ASP A 427 5.28 3.62 -29.36
C ASP A 427 6.24 2.81 -28.51
N GLY A 428 5.95 2.68 -27.21
CA GLY A 428 6.70 1.88 -26.27
C GLY A 428 7.87 2.61 -25.61
N HIS A 429 7.97 3.93 -25.77
CA HIS A 429 8.93 4.74 -25.03
C HIS A 429 8.52 4.83 -23.56
N TYR A 430 9.51 4.79 -22.66
CA TYR A 430 9.25 4.91 -21.23
C TYR A 430 9.34 6.36 -20.77
N TYR A 431 8.60 6.63 -19.70
CA TYR A 431 8.64 7.86 -18.93
C TYR A 431 8.80 7.45 -17.47
N LEU A 432 9.80 7.99 -16.79
CA LEU A 432 10.18 7.63 -15.43
C LEU A 432 10.18 8.86 -14.53
N TYR A 433 9.58 8.71 -13.37
CA TYR A 433 9.59 9.71 -12.32
C TYR A 433 10.01 9.04 -11.02
N GLN A 434 10.71 9.79 -10.18
CA GLN A 434 10.96 9.43 -8.78
C GLN A 434 10.72 10.66 -7.91
N ASN A 435 10.33 10.43 -6.66
CA ASN A 435 10.08 11.49 -5.70
C ASN A 435 11.30 12.41 -5.56
N LEU A 436 11.10 13.67 -5.17
CA LEU A 436 12.17 14.67 -5.07
C LEU A 436 12.92 14.93 -6.40
N SER A 437 12.24 14.73 -7.54
CA SER A 437 12.72 15.12 -8.88
C SER A 437 11.79 16.18 -9.46
N ASP A 438 12.36 17.22 -10.07
CA ASP A 438 11.64 18.18 -10.92
C ASP A 438 11.67 17.78 -12.40
N PHE A 439 12.07 16.54 -12.69
CA PHE A 439 12.11 15.98 -14.03
C PHE A 439 11.42 14.63 -14.13
N VAL A 440 10.82 14.40 -15.31
CA VAL A 440 10.45 13.09 -15.82
C VAL A 440 11.49 12.69 -16.87
N GLU A 441 12.15 11.56 -16.64
CA GLU A 441 13.13 10.98 -17.55
C GLU A 441 12.41 10.20 -18.66
N THR A 442 12.87 10.35 -19.90
CA THR A 442 12.40 9.58 -21.06
C THR A 442 13.56 8.90 -21.74
N ASP A 443 13.28 8.01 -22.71
CA ASP A 443 14.30 7.37 -23.57
C ASP A 443 15.30 8.36 -24.19
N THR A 444 14.91 9.62 -24.39
CA THR A 444 15.65 10.59 -25.21
C THR A 444 15.89 11.93 -24.53
N CYS A 445 15.17 12.27 -23.45
CA CYS A 445 15.34 13.56 -22.79
C CYS A 445 14.85 13.60 -21.35
N LEU A 446 15.15 14.70 -20.66
CA LEU A 446 14.51 15.06 -19.40
C LEU A 446 13.43 16.12 -19.66
N LEU A 447 12.22 15.86 -19.21
CA LEU A 447 11.10 16.81 -19.23
C LEU A 447 11.01 17.49 -17.87
N LYS A 448 11.24 18.80 -17.82
CA LYS A 448 11.06 19.58 -16.59
C LYS A 448 9.58 19.69 -16.25
N ILE A 449 9.23 19.40 -15.01
CA ILE A 449 7.87 19.52 -14.47
C ILE A 449 7.82 20.62 -13.41
N LYS A 450 6.68 21.29 -13.28
CA LYS A 450 6.41 22.25 -12.20
C LYS A 450 6.29 21.46 -10.88
N PRO A 451 7.22 21.62 -9.92
CA PRO A 451 7.19 20.89 -8.66
C PRO A 451 6.23 21.54 -7.67
N TYR A 452 5.74 20.74 -6.72
CA TYR A 452 4.95 21.21 -5.56
C TYR A 452 5.61 20.87 -4.21
N PHE A 453 6.93 20.76 -4.20
CA PHE A 453 7.73 20.56 -2.99
C PHE A 453 8.61 21.77 -2.69
N GLU A 454 8.99 21.95 -1.43
CA GLU A 454 9.91 23.04 -1.06
C GLU A 454 11.33 22.71 -1.58
N GLU A 455 11.83 23.48 -2.54
CA GLU A 455 13.20 23.32 -3.06
C GLU A 455 14.26 23.46 -1.95
N SER A 456 13.96 24.21 -0.87
CA SER A 456 14.82 24.27 0.31
C SER A 456 15.02 22.92 0.99
N LEU A 457 14.09 21.96 0.88
CA LEU A 457 14.31 20.59 1.35
C LEU A 457 15.34 19.86 0.51
N LEU A 458 15.45 20.20 -0.78
CA LEU A 458 16.50 19.71 -1.66
C LEU A 458 17.83 20.41 -1.44
N ALA A 459 17.85 21.63 -0.91
CA ALA A 459 19.06 22.44 -0.73
C ALA A 459 19.65 22.39 0.70
N GLN A 460 18.82 22.37 1.74
CA GLN A 460 19.22 22.42 3.14
C GLN A 460 19.63 21.04 3.69
N ASN A 461 19.09 19.95 3.10
CA ASN A 461 19.41 18.57 3.47
C ASN A 461 20.57 17.97 2.64
N LEU A 462 21.36 18.81 1.96
CA LEU A 462 22.52 18.39 1.16
C LEU A 462 23.80 18.17 1.98
N LYS A 463 23.73 18.22 3.31
CA LYS A 463 24.83 17.78 4.16
C LYS A 463 24.78 16.25 4.26
N PRO A 464 25.91 15.54 4.08
CA PRO A 464 25.98 14.12 4.37
C PRO A 464 25.40 13.86 5.75
N VAL A 465 24.47 12.92 5.87
CA VAL A 465 23.95 12.55 7.19
C VAL A 465 25.06 11.75 7.89
N ASP A 466 25.56 12.25 9.02
CA ASP A 466 26.64 11.59 9.78
C ASP A 466 26.18 10.28 10.46
N SER A 467 24.89 9.96 10.42
CA SER A 467 24.28 8.78 11.03
C SER A 467 23.10 8.26 10.20
N LEU A 468 22.80 6.96 10.28
CA LEU A 468 21.55 6.39 9.75
C LEU A 468 20.33 7.16 10.24
N PRO A 469 19.57 7.83 9.36
CA PRO A 469 18.31 8.41 9.76
C PRO A 469 17.37 7.30 10.19
N ASP A 470 16.64 7.56 11.28
CA ASP A 470 15.56 6.69 11.68
C ASP A 470 14.38 6.82 10.71
N ILE A 471 13.40 5.92 10.85
CA ILE A 471 12.19 5.97 10.03
C ILE A 471 11.45 7.30 10.18
N THR A 472 11.54 7.93 11.36
CA THR A 472 10.93 9.22 11.68
C THR A 472 11.48 10.32 10.78
N PHE A 473 12.79 10.38 10.57
CA PHE A 473 13.41 11.36 9.69
C PHE A 473 12.86 11.29 8.27
N TYR A 474 12.81 10.09 7.68
CA TYR A 474 12.28 9.95 6.32
C TYR A 474 10.78 10.24 6.24
N TYR A 475 10.01 9.90 7.27
CA TYR A 475 8.60 10.33 7.36
C TYR A 475 8.49 11.85 7.42
N LEU A 476 9.34 12.53 8.19
CA LEU A 476 9.37 13.99 8.26
C LEU A 476 9.72 14.62 6.92
N ILE A 477 10.72 14.08 6.20
CA ILE A 477 11.04 14.54 4.85
C ILE A 477 9.84 14.32 3.92
N SER A 478 9.29 13.11 3.87
CA SER A 478 8.17 12.76 2.99
C SER A 478 6.94 13.65 3.26
N ASP A 479 6.60 13.89 4.52
CA ASP A 479 5.49 14.78 4.87
C ASP A 479 5.83 16.27 4.65
N SER A 480 7.12 16.65 4.67
CA SER A 480 7.55 18.02 4.38
C SER A 480 7.50 18.36 2.88
N THR A 481 7.45 17.37 1.97
CA THR A 481 7.54 17.62 0.52
C THR A 481 6.34 18.38 -0.05
N LYS A 482 5.36 18.84 0.72
CA LYS A 482 4.15 19.58 0.30
C LYS A 482 3.29 18.94 -0.81
N GLY A 483 3.77 17.93 -1.54
CA GLY A 483 3.09 17.27 -2.63
C GLY A 483 3.86 16.05 -3.10
N ARG A 484 3.15 15.14 -3.79
CA ARG A 484 3.72 13.98 -4.49
C ARG A 484 2.91 13.66 -5.74
N ILE A 485 3.56 13.09 -6.74
CA ILE A 485 2.88 12.49 -7.87
C ILE A 485 2.40 11.09 -7.46
N GLU A 486 1.09 10.86 -7.54
CA GLU A 486 0.48 9.54 -7.31
C GLU A 486 0.37 8.76 -8.62
N TYR A 487 0.39 9.45 -9.77
CA TYR A 487 0.25 8.82 -11.09
C TYR A 487 0.99 9.53 -12.21
N MET A 488 1.36 8.72 -13.19
CA MET A 488 1.87 9.19 -14.47
C MET A 488 1.26 8.35 -15.60
N LYS A 489 0.86 9.01 -16.68
CA LYS A 489 0.39 8.37 -17.91
C LYS A 489 0.70 9.22 -19.12
N THR A 490 0.94 8.56 -20.23
CA THR A 490 1.03 9.19 -21.54
C THR A 490 -0.21 8.89 -22.37
N TYR A 491 -0.62 9.86 -23.17
CA TYR A 491 -1.68 9.71 -24.15
C TYR A 491 -1.34 10.56 -25.37
N LYS A 492 -1.08 9.91 -26.51
CA LYS A 492 -0.49 10.57 -27.68
C LYS A 492 0.76 11.37 -27.26
N ASN A 493 0.87 12.64 -27.66
CA ASN A 493 1.96 13.53 -27.29
C ASN A 493 1.77 14.25 -25.93
N LYS A 494 0.92 13.75 -25.05
CA LYS A 494 0.67 14.33 -23.72
C LYS A 494 1.24 13.47 -22.62
N LEU A 495 1.91 14.11 -21.65
CA LEU A 495 2.22 13.52 -20.36
C LEU A 495 1.27 14.08 -19.31
N ILE A 496 0.66 13.19 -18.54
CA ILE A 496 -0.36 13.51 -17.54
C ILE A 496 0.17 13.07 -16.17
N LEU A 497 0.18 14.02 -15.23
CA LEU A 497 0.65 13.79 -13.86
C LEU A 497 -0.48 14.09 -12.88
N LEU A 498 -0.82 13.14 -12.02
CA LEU A 498 -1.77 13.37 -10.93
C LEU A 498 -0.99 13.60 -9.63
N TRP A 499 -1.07 14.82 -9.13
CA TRP A 499 -0.50 15.24 -7.86
C TRP A 499 -1.52 15.11 -6.73
N ARG A 500 -1.03 14.68 -5.57
CA ARG A 500 -1.65 14.99 -4.28
C ARG A 500 -0.82 16.07 -3.62
N LEU A 501 -1.46 17.17 -3.25
CA LEU A 501 -0.82 18.30 -2.58
C LEU A 501 -1.27 18.33 -1.13
N LYS A 502 -0.40 18.71 -0.21
CA LYS A 502 -0.64 18.74 1.23
C LYS A 502 -1.37 20.02 1.63
N GLU A 503 -2.49 19.90 2.30
CA GLU A 503 -3.18 21.01 2.95
C GLU A 503 -2.52 21.41 4.27
N LYS A 504 -2.60 22.70 4.63
CA LYS A 504 -2.17 23.18 5.96
C LYS A 504 -2.84 22.38 7.07
N ASN A 505 -2.05 21.96 8.06
CA ASN A 505 -2.47 21.17 9.23
C ASN A 505 -3.00 19.76 8.93
N LYS A 506 -2.88 19.25 7.70
CA LYS A 506 -3.14 17.85 7.34
C LYS A 506 -1.84 17.15 6.97
N THR A 507 -1.76 15.83 7.12
CA THR A 507 -0.67 15.05 6.50
C THR A 507 -0.87 15.01 4.99
N LEU A 508 0.19 14.70 4.24
CA LEU A 508 0.05 14.52 2.78
C LEU A 508 -0.95 13.42 2.42
N ASN A 509 -1.09 12.36 3.23
CA ASN A 509 -2.04 11.27 3.01
C ASN A 509 -3.50 11.68 3.23
N ASP A 510 -3.74 12.56 4.21
CA ASP A 510 -5.08 13.02 4.57
C ASP A 510 -5.55 14.21 3.73
N SER A 511 -4.68 14.71 2.85
CA SER A 511 -4.96 15.87 2.03
C SER A 511 -5.96 15.57 0.90
N GLU A 512 -6.84 16.53 0.66
CA GLU A 512 -7.97 16.50 -0.27
C GLU A 512 -7.67 17.31 -1.55
N ILE A 513 -6.46 17.87 -1.68
CA ILE A 513 -6.06 18.58 -2.91
C ILE A 513 -5.47 17.59 -3.91
N LEU A 514 -6.22 17.33 -4.99
CA LEU A 514 -5.80 16.52 -6.14
C LEU A 514 -5.69 17.40 -7.37
N LEU A 515 -4.49 17.49 -7.93
CA LEU A 515 -4.18 18.38 -9.05
C LEU A 515 -3.63 17.58 -10.23
N LEU A 516 -4.27 17.73 -11.38
CA LEU A 516 -3.83 17.12 -12.63
C LEU A 516 -3.00 18.13 -13.42
N GLN A 517 -1.79 17.76 -13.81
CA GLN A 517 -0.98 18.52 -14.77
C GLN A 517 -0.95 17.81 -16.12
N ILE A 518 -1.04 18.58 -17.20
CA ILE A 518 -0.95 18.09 -18.57
C ILE A 518 0.20 18.81 -19.27
N TYR A 519 1.18 18.05 -19.71
CA TYR A 519 2.34 18.54 -20.45
C TYR A 519 2.25 18.09 -21.91
N ASN A 520 2.73 18.95 -22.79
CA ASN A 520 3.06 18.59 -24.15
C ASN A 520 4.48 18.01 -24.18
N ILE A 521 4.63 16.79 -24.68
CA ILE A 521 5.94 16.12 -24.73
C ILE A 521 6.85 16.78 -25.77
N ASP A 522 6.30 17.13 -26.94
CA ASP A 522 7.07 17.69 -28.05
C ASP A 522 7.63 19.08 -27.73
N SER A 523 6.77 19.98 -27.22
CA SER A 523 7.19 21.33 -26.85
C SER A 523 7.79 21.43 -25.45
N LYS A 524 7.72 20.35 -24.66
CA LYS A 524 8.23 20.28 -23.26
C LYS A 524 7.64 21.35 -22.34
N THR A 525 6.37 21.69 -22.53
CA THR A 525 5.68 22.76 -21.77
C THR A 525 4.47 22.23 -21.03
N LEU A 526 4.23 22.77 -19.84
CA LEU A 526 2.96 22.61 -19.13
C LEU A 526 1.85 23.33 -19.90
N GLU A 527 0.83 22.61 -20.33
CA GLU A 527 -0.31 23.19 -21.05
C GLU A 527 -1.39 23.65 -20.09
N LYS A 528 -1.74 22.82 -19.10
CA LYS A 528 -2.84 23.12 -18.19
C LYS A 528 -2.78 22.35 -16.88
N GLU A 529 -3.43 22.94 -15.88
CA GLU A 529 -3.68 22.31 -14.57
C GLU A 529 -5.18 22.24 -14.31
N TYR A 530 -5.63 21.14 -13.70
CA TYR A 530 -7.01 20.94 -13.30
C TYR A 530 -7.11 20.44 -11.87
N ILE A 531 -8.18 20.79 -11.18
CA ILE A 531 -8.53 20.16 -9.90
C ILE A 531 -9.43 18.96 -10.17
N LEU A 532 -9.02 17.80 -9.67
CA LEU A 532 -9.89 16.63 -9.57
C LEU A 532 -10.69 16.76 -8.26
N PRO A 533 -12.03 16.82 -8.31
CA PRO A 533 -12.82 16.93 -7.10
C PRO A 533 -12.53 15.78 -6.14
N TYR A 534 -12.18 16.09 -4.89
CA TYR A 534 -11.99 15.07 -3.85
C TYR A 534 -13.32 14.51 -3.34
N SER A 535 -14.40 15.27 -3.45
CA SER A 535 -15.74 14.81 -3.11
C SER A 535 -16.67 14.86 -4.32
N TYR A 536 -17.56 13.88 -4.42
CA TYR A 536 -18.66 13.83 -5.39
C TYR A 536 -19.92 13.34 -4.67
N ASP A 537 -20.99 14.14 -4.65
CA ASP A 537 -22.27 13.81 -3.99
C ASP A 537 -22.10 13.28 -2.54
N GLY A 538 -21.22 13.90 -1.76
CA GLY A 538 -20.94 13.48 -0.38
C GLY A 538 -20.09 12.21 -0.24
N LEU A 539 -19.65 11.61 -1.35
CA LEU A 539 -18.69 10.50 -1.39
C LEU A 539 -17.26 11.05 -1.47
N LYS A 540 -16.31 10.37 -0.84
CA LYS A 540 -14.89 10.75 -0.82
C LYS A 540 -14.09 9.98 -1.86
N PHE A 541 -13.14 10.64 -2.48
CA PHE A 541 -12.22 10.06 -3.43
C PHE A 541 -11.38 8.95 -2.78
N SER A 542 -11.20 7.85 -3.51
CA SER A 542 -10.40 6.70 -3.09
C SER A 542 -9.18 6.51 -3.98
N THR A 543 -9.46 6.21 -5.24
CA THR A 543 -8.49 5.74 -6.23
C THR A 543 -9.01 6.08 -7.62
N TYR A 544 -8.24 5.77 -8.65
CA TYR A 544 -8.49 6.24 -10.00
C TYR A 544 -7.81 5.35 -11.04
N PHE A 545 -8.22 5.51 -12.29
CA PHE A 545 -7.71 4.79 -13.44
C PHE A 545 -7.78 5.69 -14.67
N PHE A 546 -6.69 5.79 -15.43
CA PHE A 546 -6.69 6.46 -16.72
C PHE A 546 -6.91 5.44 -17.82
N SER A 547 -7.86 5.72 -18.72
CA SER A 547 -8.11 4.83 -19.87
C SER A 547 -6.91 4.79 -20.79
N ASP A 548 -6.63 3.60 -21.33
CA ASP A 548 -5.52 3.41 -22.27
C ASP A 548 -5.84 3.92 -23.69
N LYS A 549 -7.11 3.89 -24.10
CA LYS A 549 -7.51 4.22 -25.49
C LYS A 549 -8.14 5.59 -25.64
N LYS A 550 -8.65 6.14 -24.54
CA LYS A 550 -9.47 7.33 -24.55
C LYS A 550 -8.94 8.32 -23.54
N PRO A 551 -9.19 9.62 -23.74
CA PRO A 551 -8.73 10.67 -22.85
C PRO A 551 -9.58 10.73 -21.57
N TYR A 552 -9.76 9.60 -20.89
CA TYR A 552 -10.67 9.48 -19.76
C TYR A 552 -9.89 9.21 -18.49
N LEU A 553 -10.28 9.92 -17.44
CA LEU A 553 -9.93 9.61 -16.06
C LEU A 553 -11.18 9.07 -15.38
N PHE A 554 -11.11 7.85 -14.89
CA PHE A 554 -12.10 7.30 -13.99
C PHE A 554 -11.61 7.50 -12.56
N ALA A 555 -12.47 8.02 -11.67
CA ALA A 555 -12.16 8.11 -10.25
C ALA A 555 -13.25 7.41 -9.44
N LEU A 556 -12.82 6.65 -8.45
CA LEU A 556 -13.68 5.92 -7.54
C LEU A 556 -13.91 6.77 -6.29
N TYR A 557 -15.19 6.95 -5.95
CA TYR A 557 -15.63 7.63 -4.75
C TYR A 557 -16.44 6.68 -3.89
N TYR A 558 -16.26 6.73 -2.57
CA TYR A 558 -17.06 5.93 -1.64
C TYR A 558 -17.42 6.68 -0.36
N ASN A 559 -18.40 6.12 0.34
CA ASN A 559 -18.60 6.31 1.77
C ASN A 559 -18.87 4.93 2.42
N SER A 560 -19.35 4.92 3.66
CA SER A 560 -19.64 3.69 4.40
C SER A 560 -20.78 2.83 3.83
N ARG A 561 -21.53 3.31 2.83
CA ARG A 561 -22.73 2.66 2.26
C ARG A 561 -22.75 2.54 0.74
N LYS A 562 -21.96 3.33 0.03
CA LYS A 562 -22.04 3.46 -1.43
C LYS A 562 -20.64 3.59 -2.04
N THR A 563 -20.48 3.05 -3.25
CA THR A 563 -19.31 3.28 -4.11
C THR A 563 -19.78 3.64 -5.52
N ILE A 564 -19.14 4.63 -6.12
CA ILE A 564 -19.35 5.00 -7.51
C ILE A 564 -18.01 5.15 -8.23
N VAL A 565 -18.01 4.93 -9.53
CA VAL A 565 -16.92 5.29 -10.44
C VAL A 565 -17.41 6.45 -11.30
N VAL A 566 -16.80 7.62 -11.16
CA VAL A 566 -17.10 8.81 -11.96
C VAL A 566 -16.13 8.88 -13.12
N LYS A 567 -16.66 9.13 -14.31
CA LYS A 567 -15.90 9.31 -15.54
C LYS A 567 -15.67 10.80 -15.79
N TYR A 568 -14.42 11.20 -16.01
CA TYR A 568 -14.02 12.53 -16.41
C TYR A 568 -13.42 12.48 -17.80
N VAL A 569 -13.82 13.41 -18.67
CA VAL A 569 -13.15 13.59 -19.97
C VAL A 569 -12.06 14.62 -19.82
N LEU A 570 -10.84 14.22 -20.15
CA LEU A 570 -9.70 15.12 -20.18
C LEU A 570 -9.83 16.01 -21.42
N PRO A 571 -9.79 17.33 -21.25
CA PRO A 571 -9.99 18.29 -22.32
C PRO A 571 -8.71 18.46 -23.14
N PHE A 572 -8.36 17.44 -23.93
CA PHE A 572 -7.42 17.61 -25.02
C PHE A 572 -8.17 18.21 -26.20
N THR A 573 -7.65 19.28 -26.80
CA THR A 573 -7.99 19.61 -28.18
C THR A 573 -7.56 18.42 -29.05
N LEU A 574 -8.52 17.77 -29.70
CA LEU A 574 -8.27 16.68 -30.65
C LEU A 574 -7.49 17.17 -31.87
#